data_AF-A0A2M8B9Z8-F1
#
_entry.id   AF-A0A2M8B9Z8-F1
#
_cell.length_a   1.000
_cell.length_b   1.000
_cell.length_c   1.000
_cell.angle_alpha   90.00
_cell.angle_beta   90.00
_cell.angle_gamma   90.00
#
_symmetry.space_group_name_H-M   'P 1'
#
loop_
_entity.id
_entity.type
_entity.pdbx_description
1 polymer ?
#
loop_
_entity_poly.entity_id
_entity_poly.type
_entity_poly.pdbx_seq_one_letter_code
_entity_poly.pdbx_strand_id
1 'polypeptide(L)'
;MTTPSAKKLRDDLRKVVSPATKEMLDALLLLGFTAETYPVLPLVPLIAVGWADGKVTKKERAAILAVAADDKLGPAAMEMLNRLLSFQFDPAFLRRSLRLLVKVFGSMHLQEGTRAKRKLLEQAAVVANASGGWLGFFGDKISGEEQEMLDQITAGLRISGVEREAALVEKLISRNLNDLGWDPEVT
;
A
#
# COMPACT_ATOMS: atom_id res chain seq x y z
N MET A 1 4.23 -1.61 33.26
CA MET A 1 3.42 -2.31 32.23
C MET A 1 4.20 -3.56 31.83
N THR A 2 3.62 -4.74 31.96
CA THR A 2 4.26 -6.01 31.57
C THR A 2 4.18 -6.19 30.06
N THR A 3 5.32 -6.43 29.41
CA THR A 3 5.39 -6.74 27.97
C THR A 3 4.58 -8.03 27.71
N PRO A 4 3.62 -8.02 26.77
CA PRO A 4 2.87 -9.22 26.42
C PRO A 4 3.80 -10.35 25.97
N SER A 5 3.49 -11.59 26.35
CA SER A 5 4.26 -12.74 25.87
C SER A 5 4.10 -12.93 24.36
N ALA A 6 5.12 -13.44 23.68
CA ALA A 6 5.07 -13.70 22.23
C ALA A 6 3.91 -14.63 21.83
N LYS A 7 3.50 -15.54 22.72
CA LYS A 7 2.31 -16.38 22.53
C LYS A 7 1.04 -15.52 22.48
N LYS A 8 0.84 -14.63 23.47
CA LYS A 8 -0.33 -13.74 23.52
C LYS A 8 -0.41 -12.85 22.28
N LEU A 9 0.72 -12.27 21.85
CA LEU A 9 0.77 -11.41 20.66
C LEU A 9 0.35 -12.15 19.39
N ARG A 10 0.81 -13.40 19.21
CA ARG A 10 0.37 -14.25 18.09
C ARG A 10 -1.13 -14.57 18.18
N ASP A 11 -1.62 -14.90 19.38
CA ASP A 11 -3.02 -15.25 19.59
C ASP A 11 -3.93 -14.05 19.28
N ASP A 12 -3.51 -12.84 19.64
CA ASP A 12 -4.25 -11.61 19.31
C ASP A 12 -4.22 -11.32 17.80
N LEU A 13 -3.08 -11.47 17.12
CA LEU A 13 -3.01 -11.33 15.66
C LEU A 13 -3.87 -12.35 14.92
N ARG A 14 -3.91 -13.61 15.39
CA ARG A 14 -4.73 -14.67 14.76
C ARG A 14 -6.22 -14.35 14.78
N LYS A 15 -6.70 -13.52 15.71
CA LYS A 15 -8.12 -13.10 15.75
C LYS A 15 -8.48 -12.15 14.60
N VAL A 16 -7.50 -11.40 14.07
CA VAL A 16 -7.73 -10.36 13.04
C VAL A 16 -7.15 -10.74 11.67
N VAL A 17 -6.26 -11.73 11.62
CA VAL A 17 -5.71 -12.29 10.37
C VAL A 17 -6.23 -13.72 10.22
N SER A 18 -7.12 -13.94 9.23
CA SER A 18 -7.68 -15.27 8.96
C SER A 18 -7.82 -15.53 7.46
N PRO A 19 -7.41 -16.71 6.96
CA PRO A 19 -6.67 -17.74 7.68
C PRO A 19 -5.19 -17.37 7.88
N ALA A 20 -4.61 -17.65 9.06
CA ALA A 20 -3.22 -17.29 9.38
C ALA A 20 -2.36 -18.47 9.85
N THR A 21 -1.28 -18.74 9.10
CA THR A 21 -0.23 -19.69 9.52
C THR A 21 0.64 -19.08 10.61
N LYS A 22 1.35 -19.93 11.37
CA LYS A 22 2.26 -19.46 12.41
C LYS A 22 3.36 -18.56 11.84
N GLU A 23 3.89 -18.92 10.67
CA GLU A 23 4.96 -18.20 9.98
C GLU A 23 4.51 -16.80 9.55
N MET A 24 3.25 -16.65 9.13
CA MET A 24 2.66 -15.34 8.82
C MET A 24 2.60 -14.45 10.06
N LEU A 25 2.10 -15.00 11.18
CA LEU A 25 1.99 -14.26 12.44
C LEU A 25 3.35 -13.87 13.01
N ASP A 26 4.33 -14.76 12.96
CA ASP A 26 5.71 -14.47 13.40
C ASP A 26 6.34 -13.38 12.52
N ALA A 27 6.12 -13.42 11.20
CA ALA A 27 6.62 -12.40 10.29
C ALA A 27 5.94 -11.03 10.48
N LEU A 28 4.65 -10.99 10.81
CA LEU A 28 3.94 -9.76 11.19
C LEU A 28 4.57 -9.14 12.44
N LEU A 29 4.77 -9.94 13.49
CA LEU A 29 5.41 -9.47 14.74
C LEU A 29 6.83 -8.99 14.52
N LEU A 30 7.62 -9.69 13.69
CA LEU A 30 8.99 -9.30 13.37
C LEU A 30 9.07 -7.95 12.63
N LEU A 31 8.05 -7.61 11.85
CA LEU A 31 7.90 -6.30 11.22
C LEU A 31 7.29 -5.25 12.14
N GLY A 32 6.95 -5.59 13.39
CA GLY A 32 6.36 -4.66 14.35
C GLY A 32 4.85 -4.51 14.23
N PHE A 33 4.17 -5.35 13.44
CA PHE A 33 2.71 -5.36 13.40
C PHE A 33 2.13 -6.15 14.58
N THR A 34 1.12 -5.57 15.22
CA THR A 34 0.28 -6.19 16.25
C THR A 34 -1.14 -6.33 15.73
N ALA A 35 -2.04 -6.92 16.50
CA ALA A 35 -3.46 -6.97 16.12
C ALA A 35 -4.07 -5.58 15.88
N GLU A 36 -3.63 -4.57 16.65
CA GLU A 36 -4.14 -3.21 16.57
C GLU A 36 -3.51 -2.41 15.42
N THR A 37 -2.29 -2.74 15.00
CA THR A 37 -1.55 -2.01 13.95
C THR A 37 -1.53 -2.72 12.61
N TYR A 38 -1.94 -3.99 12.55
CA TYR A 38 -2.05 -4.79 11.32
C TYR A 38 -2.81 -4.09 10.16
N PRO A 39 -3.90 -3.32 10.42
CA PRO A 39 -4.59 -2.59 9.35
C PRO A 39 -3.71 -1.58 8.57
N VAL A 40 -2.52 -1.23 9.08
CA VAL A 40 -1.55 -0.36 8.37
C VAL A 40 -0.77 -1.14 7.30
N LEU A 41 -0.70 -2.47 7.37
CA LEU A 41 0.08 -3.28 6.43
C LEU A 41 -0.27 -3.00 4.95
N PRO A 42 -1.55 -2.92 4.54
CA PRO A 42 -1.92 -2.59 3.16
C PRO A 42 -1.58 -1.15 2.74
N LEU A 43 -1.33 -0.24 3.69
CA LEU A 43 -0.92 1.14 3.42
C LEU A 43 0.59 1.28 3.18
N VAL A 44 1.40 0.29 3.59
CA VAL A 44 2.86 0.35 3.42
C VAL A 44 3.28 0.60 1.97
N PRO A 45 2.70 -0.07 0.95
CA PRO A 45 3.03 0.23 -0.45
C PRO A 45 2.65 1.65 -0.88
N LEU A 46 1.51 2.17 -0.40
CA LEU A 46 1.05 3.54 -0.71
C LEU A 46 2.01 4.58 -0.11
N ILE A 47 2.49 4.33 1.12
CA ILE A 47 3.49 5.16 1.77
C ILE A 47 4.83 5.09 1.03
N ALA A 48 5.19 3.93 0.46
CA ALA A 48 6.41 3.80 -0.34
C ALA A 48 6.35 4.64 -1.62
N VAL A 49 5.19 4.70 -2.30
CA VAL A 49 4.95 5.59 -3.45
C VAL A 49 5.22 7.04 -3.04
N GLY A 50 4.62 7.50 -1.94
CA GLY A 50 4.84 8.86 -1.46
C GLY A 50 6.27 9.15 -1.02
N TRP A 51 7.12 8.15 -0.81
CA TRP A 51 8.54 8.33 -0.50
C TRP A 51 9.45 8.10 -1.72
N ALA A 52 8.90 7.85 -2.92
CA ALA A 52 9.68 7.40 -4.08
C ALA A 52 10.77 8.40 -4.48
N ASP A 53 10.50 9.70 -4.40
CA ASP A 53 11.45 10.78 -4.69
C ASP A 53 12.25 11.26 -3.45
N GLY A 54 12.11 10.54 -2.32
CA GLY A 54 12.76 10.85 -1.05
C GLY A 54 12.00 11.81 -0.13
N LYS A 55 10.79 12.28 -0.48
CA LYS A 55 9.95 13.10 0.40
C LYS A 55 8.45 12.83 0.20
N VAL A 56 7.68 12.81 1.28
CA VAL A 56 6.21 12.77 1.17
C VAL A 56 5.67 14.20 1.14
N THR A 57 4.99 14.57 0.07
CA THR A 57 4.33 15.88 -0.04
C THR A 57 3.08 15.95 0.85
N LYS A 58 2.60 17.18 1.10
CA LYS A 58 1.35 17.39 1.84
C LYS A 58 0.14 16.73 1.16
N LYS A 59 0.11 16.71 -0.18
CA LYS A 59 -1.00 16.14 -0.95
C LYS A 59 -0.99 14.61 -0.91
N GLU A 60 0.16 13.97 -1.08
CA GLU A 60 0.28 12.51 -0.94
C GLU A 60 -0.03 12.06 0.47
N ARG A 61 0.49 12.77 1.49
CA ARG A 61 0.13 12.52 2.89
C ARG A 61 -1.38 12.59 3.08
N ALA A 62 -2.05 13.60 2.51
CA ALA A 62 -3.50 13.73 2.60
C ALA A 62 -4.23 12.58 1.88
N ALA A 63 -3.77 12.17 0.70
CA ALA A 63 -4.34 11.05 -0.05
C ALA A 63 -4.20 9.71 0.71
N ILE A 64 -3.03 9.45 1.30
CA ILE A 64 -2.80 8.26 2.12
C ILE A 64 -3.70 8.27 3.37
N LEU A 65 -3.85 9.43 4.02
CA LEU A 65 -4.73 9.57 5.18
C LEU A 65 -6.21 9.44 4.81
N ALA A 66 -6.63 9.87 3.62
CA ALA A 66 -7.99 9.68 3.13
C ALA A 66 -8.29 8.19 2.92
N VAL A 67 -7.36 7.44 2.31
CA VAL A 67 -7.47 5.98 2.20
C VAL A 67 -7.58 5.32 3.58
N ALA A 68 -6.77 5.75 4.54
CA ALA A 68 -6.82 5.23 5.91
C ALA A 68 -8.13 5.55 6.64
N ALA A 69 -8.77 6.69 6.34
CA ALA A 69 -10.03 7.08 6.96
C ALA A 69 -11.18 6.12 6.58
N ASP A 70 -11.19 5.62 5.35
CA ASP A 70 -12.16 4.62 4.88
C ASP A 70 -12.06 3.30 5.66
N ASP A 71 -10.85 2.95 6.09
CA ASP A 71 -10.57 1.73 6.84
C ASP A 71 -10.81 1.87 8.36
N LYS A 72 -11.26 3.05 8.83
CA LYS A 72 -11.60 3.34 10.25
C LYS A 72 -10.49 2.92 11.22
N LEU A 73 -9.25 3.30 10.92
CA LEU A 73 -8.09 2.93 11.73
C LEU A 73 -8.24 3.36 13.19
N GLY A 74 -7.95 2.44 14.12
CA GLY A 74 -7.86 2.74 15.54
C GLY A 74 -6.63 3.58 15.90
N PRO A 75 -6.52 4.08 17.15
CA PRO A 75 -5.44 4.98 17.56
C PRO A 75 -4.03 4.43 17.33
N ALA A 76 -3.78 3.16 17.67
CA ALA A 76 -2.47 2.54 17.49
C ALA A 76 -2.07 2.42 16.01
N ALA A 77 -3.02 2.06 15.14
CA ALA A 77 -2.81 2.03 13.69
C ALA A 77 -2.53 3.44 13.14
N MET A 78 -3.27 4.45 13.58
CA MET A 78 -3.03 5.84 13.19
C MET A 78 -1.66 6.36 13.66
N GLU A 79 -1.20 5.97 14.85
CA GLU A 79 0.15 6.31 15.33
C GLU A 79 1.23 5.69 14.45
N MET A 80 1.10 4.39 14.14
CA MET A 80 2.04 3.69 13.26
C MET A 80 2.06 4.29 11.86
N LEU A 81 0.89 4.59 11.28
CA LEU A 81 0.77 5.27 9.99
C LEU A 81 1.51 6.62 9.99
N ASN A 82 1.27 7.46 11.00
CA ASN A 82 1.94 8.76 11.11
C ASN A 82 3.45 8.63 11.26
N ARG A 83 3.94 7.61 11.98
CA ARG A 83 5.38 7.33 12.11
C ARG A 83 6.00 6.98 10.75
N LEU A 84 5.37 6.09 9.98
CA LEU A 84 5.84 5.70 8.65
C LEU A 84 5.78 6.85 7.62
N LEU A 85 4.86 7.79 7.80
CA LEU A 85 4.77 9.02 7.00
C LEU A 85 5.75 10.12 7.46
N SER A 86 6.46 9.93 8.57
CA SER A 86 7.42 10.91 9.10
C SER A 86 8.86 10.54 8.80
N PHE A 87 9.14 9.27 8.54
CA PHE A 87 10.47 8.77 8.21
C PHE A 87 10.37 7.70 7.12
N GLN A 88 11.18 7.84 6.07
CA GLN A 88 11.32 6.81 5.04
C GLN A 88 11.85 5.53 5.67
N PHE A 89 11.09 4.44 5.52
CA PHE A 89 11.49 3.13 6.02
C PHE A 89 12.49 2.44 5.08
N ASP A 90 13.24 1.49 5.63
CA ASP A 90 14.20 0.68 4.88
C ASP A 90 13.52 -0.09 3.72
N PRO A 91 14.09 -0.13 2.49
CA PRO A 91 13.49 -0.85 1.36
C PRO A 91 13.20 -2.34 1.62
N ALA A 92 13.95 -3.00 2.51
CA ALA A 92 13.66 -4.37 2.92
C ALA A 92 12.38 -4.49 3.76
N PHE A 93 11.95 -3.43 4.46
CA PHE A 93 10.64 -3.38 5.13
C PHE A 93 9.51 -3.47 4.09
N LEU A 94 9.58 -2.69 3.01
CA LEU A 94 8.63 -2.79 1.89
C LEU A 94 8.60 -4.19 1.28
N ARG A 95 9.78 -4.72 0.91
CA ARG A 95 9.86 -6.06 0.30
C ARG A 95 9.26 -7.15 1.19
N ARG A 96 9.49 -7.09 2.50
CA ARG A 96 8.91 -8.04 3.47
C ARG A 96 7.40 -7.85 3.62
N SER A 97 6.93 -6.61 3.64
CA SER A 97 5.50 -6.27 3.70
C SER A 97 4.74 -6.75 2.47
N LEU A 98 5.28 -6.54 1.27
CA LEU A 98 4.70 -7.05 0.01
C LEU A 98 4.59 -8.57 0.00
N ARG A 99 5.63 -9.29 0.45
CA ARG A 99 5.58 -10.76 0.58
C ARG A 99 4.50 -11.22 1.57
N LEU A 100 4.27 -10.47 2.64
CA LEU A 100 3.18 -10.78 3.58
C LEU A 100 1.81 -10.48 2.97
N LEU A 101 1.64 -9.35 2.29
CA LEU A 101 0.40 -9.01 1.60
C LEU A 101 0.03 -10.07 0.56
N VAL A 102 0.99 -10.56 -0.21
CA VAL A 102 0.79 -11.69 -1.13
C VAL A 102 0.26 -12.93 -0.41
N LYS A 103 0.86 -13.29 0.73
CA LYS A 103 0.40 -14.46 1.51
C LYS A 103 -1.00 -14.24 2.08
N VAL A 104 -1.27 -13.05 2.62
CA VAL A 104 -2.58 -12.66 3.15
C VAL A 104 -3.64 -12.73 2.05
N PHE A 105 -3.43 -12.06 0.92
CA PHE A 105 -4.40 -12.05 -0.17
C PHE A 105 -4.54 -13.42 -0.85
N GLY A 106 -3.46 -14.19 -0.95
CA GLY A 106 -3.50 -15.56 -1.48
C GLY A 106 -4.19 -16.57 -0.55
N SER A 107 -4.37 -16.22 0.72
CA SER A 107 -5.09 -17.04 1.71
C SER A 107 -6.61 -16.79 1.71
N MET A 108 -7.05 -15.71 1.05
CA MET A 108 -8.47 -15.39 0.84
C MET A 108 -9.05 -16.24 -0.30
N HIS A 109 -10.37 -16.21 -0.47
CA HIS A 109 -10.98 -16.76 -1.68
C HIS A 109 -10.42 -16.05 -2.92
N LEU A 110 -10.18 -16.78 -4.02
CA LEU A 110 -9.47 -16.28 -5.21
C LEU A 110 -9.97 -14.91 -5.71
N GLN A 111 -11.30 -14.74 -5.76
CA GLN A 111 -11.89 -13.48 -6.21
C GLN A 111 -11.66 -12.33 -5.22
N GLU A 112 -11.71 -12.60 -3.92
CA GLU A 112 -11.50 -11.61 -2.87
C GLU A 112 -10.04 -11.16 -2.85
N GLY A 113 -9.10 -12.11 -2.90
CA GLY A 113 -7.67 -11.82 -2.98
C GLY A 113 -7.32 -10.99 -4.23
N THR A 114 -7.92 -11.33 -5.38
CA THR A 114 -7.75 -10.55 -6.62
C THR A 114 -8.32 -9.13 -6.49
N ARG A 115 -9.49 -8.97 -5.87
CA ARG A 115 -10.08 -7.65 -5.60
C ARG A 115 -9.21 -6.84 -4.63
N ALA A 116 -8.66 -7.46 -3.60
CA ALA A 116 -7.78 -6.80 -2.63
C ALA A 116 -6.48 -6.29 -3.28
N LYS A 117 -5.83 -7.11 -4.11
CA LYS A 117 -4.65 -6.71 -4.89
C LYS A 117 -4.97 -5.52 -5.81
N ARG A 118 -6.08 -5.60 -6.55
CA ARG A 118 -6.53 -4.52 -7.43
C ARG A 118 -6.78 -3.22 -6.67
N LYS A 119 -7.54 -3.29 -5.57
CA LYS A 119 -7.83 -2.13 -4.72
C LYS A 119 -6.52 -1.46 -4.24
N LEU A 120 -5.55 -2.26 -3.81
CA LEU A 120 -4.25 -1.75 -3.37
C LEU A 120 -3.51 -1.02 -4.51
N LEU A 121 -3.48 -1.60 -5.71
CA LEU A 121 -2.87 -0.96 -6.88
C LEU A 121 -3.60 0.33 -7.29
N GLU A 122 -4.92 0.32 -7.28
CA GLU A 122 -5.76 1.51 -7.52
C GLU A 122 -5.43 2.63 -6.52
N GLN A 123 -5.34 2.29 -5.23
CA GLN A 123 -5.02 3.26 -4.17
C GLN A 123 -3.58 3.78 -4.29
N ALA A 124 -2.61 2.92 -4.63
CA ALA A 124 -1.23 3.34 -4.86
C ALA A 124 -1.13 4.34 -6.03
N ALA A 125 -1.85 4.07 -7.12
CA ALA A 125 -1.94 5.00 -8.25
C ALA A 125 -2.63 6.32 -7.88
N VAL A 126 -3.69 6.29 -7.06
CA VAL A 126 -4.32 7.52 -6.55
C VAL A 126 -3.34 8.37 -5.74
N VAL A 127 -2.49 7.75 -4.92
CA VAL A 127 -1.46 8.46 -4.15
C VAL A 127 -0.43 9.11 -5.07
N ALA A 128 0.09 8.38 -6.05
CA ALA A 128 1.03 8.93 -7.05
C ALA A 128 0.43 10.11 -7.86
N ASN A 129 -0.88 10.07 -8.13
CA ASN A 129 -1.55 11.16 -8.84
C ASN A 129 -1.88 12.36 -7.94
N ALA A 130 -1.92 12.18 -6.61
CA ALA A 130 -2.30 13.24 -5.68
C ALA A 130 -1.25 14.35 -5.58
N SER A 131 0.03 14.01 -5.71
CA SER A 131 1.17 14.94 -5.66
C SER A 131 1.13 15.94 -6.80
N GLY A 132 0.87 15.49 -8.04
CA GLY A 132 0.82 16.33 -9.22
C GLY A 132 1.95 17.39 -9.20
N GLY A 133 3.21 16.95 -9.27
CA GLY A 133 4.27 17.77 -9.87
C GLY A 133 5.63 17.94 -9.15
N TRP A 134 6.64 18.19 -9.98
CA TRP A 134 7.48 19.41 -9.95
C TRP A 134 7.14 20.38 -11.10
N LEU A 135 6.20 20.06 -11.99
CA LEU A 135 5.75 21.05 -12.96
C LEU A 135 4.23 21.09 -13.01
N GLY A 136 3.60 21.59 -11.95
CA GLY A 136 2.32 22.31 -12.10
C GLY A 136 2.38 23.50 -13.09
N PHE A 137 3.56 23.73 -13.70
CA PHE A 137 3.82 24.62 -14.83
C PHE A 137 4.09 23.90 -16.18
N PHE A 138 4.26 22.56 -16.23
CA PHE A 138 4.59 21.77 -17.45
C PHE A 138 3.93 20.37 -17.52
N GLY A 139 3.06 19.94 -16.60
CA GLY A 139 2.18 18.78 -16.80
C GLY A 139 1.83 17.96 -15.56
N ASP A 140 0.61 17.39 -15.60
CA ASP A 140 -0.05 16.53 -14.60
C ASP A 140 0.47 15.06 -14.59
N LYS A 141 1.78 14.83 -14.72
CA LYS A 141 2.34 13.47 -14.85
C LYS A 141 2.95 12.95 -13.54
N ILE A 142 2.71 11.66 -13.27
CA ILE A 142 3.45 10.83 -12.30
C ILE A 142 4.95 10.94 -12.62
N SER A 143 5.79 11.13 -11.60
CA SER A 143 7.25 11.17 -11.76
C SER A 143 7.83 9.80 -12.16
N GLY A 144 9.06 9.79 -12.69
CA GLY A 144 9.72 8.53 -13.05
C GLY A 144 9.93 7.62 -11.83
N GLU A 145 10.29 8.21 -10.70
CA GLU A 145 10.52 7.53 -9.43
C GLU A 145 9.23 6.92 -8.87
N GLU A 146 8.12 7.67 -8.89
CA GLU A 146 6.80 7.16 -8.49
C GLU A 146 6.35 6.02 -9.42
N GLN A 147 6.60 6.14 -10.73
CA GLN A 147 6.28 5.08 -11.69
C GLN A 147 7.11 3.81 -11.43
N GLU A 148 8.41 3.94 -11.20
CA GLU A 148 9.29 2.81 -10.84
C GLU A 148 8.84 2.14 -9.54
N MET A 149 8.40 2.91 -8.55
CA MET A 149 7.85 2.38 -7.31
C MET A 149 6.53 1.63 -7.53
N LEU A 150 5.63 2.16 -8.35
CA LEU A 150 4.39 1.47 -8.74
C LEU A 150 4.67 0.15 -9.48
N ASP A 151 5.68 0.14 -10.36
CA ASP A 151 6.11 -1.06 -11.08
C ASP A 151 6.68 -2.10 -10.10
N GLN A 152 7.49 -1.66 -9.13
CA GLN A 152 8.01 -2.53 -8.07
C GLN A 152 6.89 -3.14 -7.22
N ILE A 153 5.88 -2.35 -6.84
CA ILE A 153 4.73 -2.82 -6.07
C ILE A 153 3.93 -3.84 -6.90
N THR A 154 3.67 -3.53 -8.17
CA THR A 154 2.96 -4.41 -9.11
C THR A 154 3.69 -5.74 -9.26
N ALA A 155 5.00 -5.70 -9.49
CA ALA A 155 5.83 -6.90 -9.56
C ALA A 155 5.81 -7.68 -8.24
N GLY A 156 5.85 -6.99 -7.09
CA GLY A 156 5.81 -7.61 -5.77
C GLY A 156 4.49 -8.32 -5.44
N LEU A 157 3.37 -7.87 -6.00
CA LEU A 157 2.03 -8.47 -5.80
C LEU A 157 1.69 -9.60 -6.78
N ARG A 158 2.44 -9.69 -7.89
CA ARG A 158 2.36 -10.75 -8.89
C ARG A 158 2.96 -12.06 -8.39
N ILE A 159 2.25 -12.70 -7.47
CA ILE A 159 2.37 -14.14 -7.19
C ILE A 159 0.96 -14.74 -7.26
N SER A 160 0.86 -15.78 -8.09
CA SER A 160 -0.30 -16.49 -8.67
C SER A 160 -1.19 -15.71 -9.66
N GLY A 161 -0.61 -15.51 -10.85
CA GLY A 161 -1.25 -15.67 -12.16
C GLY A 161 -2.43 -14.78 -12.50
N VAL A 162 -2.18 -13.57 -13.03
CA VAL A 162 -2.83 -13.08 -14.26
C VAL A 162 -1.94 -11.99 -14.89
N GLU A 163 -1.51 -12.16 -16.13
CA GLU A 163 -0.85 -11.11 -16.94
C GLU A 163 -1.72 -9.85 -17.11
N ARG A 164 -3.04 -9.94 -16.82
CA ARG A 164 -4.04 -8.87 -16.95
C ARG A 164 -3.90 -7.71 -15.95
N GLU A 165 -3.07 -7.81 -14.91
CA GLU A 165 -2.95 -6.74 -13.91
C GLU A 165 -2.20 -5.50 -14.41
N ALA A 166 -1.14 -5.62 -15.24
CA ALA A 166 -0.44 -4.43 -15.77
C ALA A 166 -1.32 -3.63 -16.73
N ALA A 167 -2.00 -4.31 -17.65
CA ALA A 167 -2.98 -3.66 -18.54
C ALA A 167 -4.13 -3.02 -17.75
N LEU A 168 -4.43 -3.53 -16.55
CA LEU A 168 -5.42 -2.93 -15.66
C LEU A 168 -4.87 -1.69 -14.96
N VAL A 169 -3.62 -1.70 -14.49
CA VAL A 169 -2.96 -0.51 -13.91
C VAL A 169 -2.85 0.59 -14.95
N GLU A 170 -2.37 0.29 -16.16
CA GLU A 170 -2.35 1.26 -17.27
C GLU A 170 -3.76 1.79 -17.57
N LYS A 171 -4.75 0.91 -17.70
CA LYS A 171 -6.14 1.32 -17.94
C LYS A 171 -6.74 2.16 -16.81
N LEU A 172 -6.37 1.88 -15.55
CA LEU A 172 -6.83 2.62 -14.38
C LEU A 172 -6.17 4.00 -14.31
N ILE A 173 -4.87 4.08 -14.58
CA ILE A 173 -4.15 5.34 -14.73
C ILE A 173 -4.81 6.16 -15.84
N SER A 174 -5.00 5.59 -17.03
CA SER A 174 -5.66 6.27 -18.16
C SER A 174 -7.10 6.68 -17.85
N ARG A 175 -7.90 5.84 -17.16
CA ARG A 175 -9.28 6.20 -16.79
C ARG A 175 -9.30 7.36 -15.80
N ASN A 176 -8.44 7.33 -14.78
CA ASN A 176 -8.37 8.38 -13.78
C ASN A 176 -7.89 9.71 -14.42
N LEU A 177 -6.96 9.65 -15.39
CA LEU A 177 -6.54 10.82 -16.17
C LEU A 177 -7.69 11.40 -17.02
N ASN A 178 -8.47 10.55 -17.69
CA ASN A 178 -9.61 10.99 -18.50
C ASN A 178 -10.76 11.57 -17.64
N ASP A 179 -11.04 10.96 -16.48
CA ASP A 179 -12.06 11.46 -15.54
C ASP A 179 -11.67 12.82 -14.93
N LEU A 180 -10.38 13.18 -14.98
CA LEU A 180 -9.83 14.49 -14.61
C LEU A 180 -9.70 15.47 -15.78
N GLY A 181 -10.15 15.09 -16.99
CA GLY A 181 -10.21 15.97 -18.16
C GLY A 181 -8.93 16.00 -19.02
N TRP A 182 -8.06 15.01 -18.92
CA TRP A 182 -6.88 14.91 -19.79
C TRP A 182 -7.20 14.10 -21.06
N ASP A 183 -6.98 14.69 -22.24
CA ASP A 183 -7.12 14.06 -23.56
C ASP A 183 -5.75 14.03 -24.28
N PRO A 184 -5.19 12.86 -24.62
CA PRO A 184 -3.89 12.74 -25.27
C PRO A 184 -3.85 13.25 -26.71
N GLU A 185 -4.98 13.50 -27.38
CA GLU A 185 -5.02 13.99 -28.77
C GLU A 185 -5.04 15.52 -28.90
N VAL A 186 -5.04 16.26 -27.78
CA VAL A 186 -5.16 17.74 -27.76
C VAL A 186 -3.81 18.45 -27.52
N THR A 187 -2.68 17.83 -27.88
CA THR A 187 -1.35 18.50 -27.85
C THR A 187 -0.93 19.03 -29.20
#